data_AF-A0A357NDM8-F1
#
_entry.id   AF-A0A357NDM8-F1
#
_cell.length_a   1.000
_cell.length_b   1.000
_cell.length_c   1.000
_cell.angle_alpha   90.00
_cell.angle_beta   90.00
_cell.angle_gamma   90.00
#
_symmetry.space_group_name_H-M   'P 1'
#
loop_
_entity.id
_entity.type
_entity.pdbx_description
1 polymer ?
#
loop_
_entity_poly.entity_id
_entity_poly.type
_entity_poly.pdbx_seq_one_letter_code
_entity_poly.pdbx_strand_id
1 'polypeptide(L)'
;LTNINRQLHALEDTVGRPKVELLRERVLKINPACRVEALRECYTAEKREELIRPDYSYIVDAIDMIAAKVDLIHTALQRHIPIIASMGAGNKLDP
;
A
#
# COMPACT_ATOMS: atom_id res chain seq x y z
N LEU A 1 1.03 9.59 16.27
CA LEU A 1 1.88 8.97 17.31
C LEU A 1 1.70 7.46 17.40
N THR A 2 0.48 6.92 17.51
CA THR A 2 0.18 5.47 17.72
C THR A 2 0.70 4.49 16.66
N ASN A 3 1.32 4.96 15.56
CA ASN A 3 1.84 4.13 14.48
C ASN A 3 3.37 3.91 14.56
N ILE A 4 4.07 4.65 15.42
CA ILE A 4 5.55 4.62 15.55
C ILE A 4 6.06 3.20 15.83
N ASN A 5 5.32 2.40 16.59
CA ASN A 5 5.72 1.04 16.96
C ASN A 5 5.72 0.02 15.80
N ARG A 6 5.18 0.35 14.61
CA ARG A 6 5.02 -0.63 13.52
C ARG A 6 5.03 -0.05 12.10
N GLN A 7 5.22 1.26 11.92
CA GLN A 7 5.22 1.91 10.61
C GLN A 7 6.51 2.71 10.41
N LEU A 8 7.30 2.32 9.41
CA LEU A 8 8.61 2.91 9.11
C LEU A 8 8.60 4.43 8.91
N HIS A 9 7.52 4.98 8.34
CA HIS A 9 7.41 6.41 8.04
C HIS A 9 6.90 7.25 9.23
N ALA A 10 6.50 6.62 10.34
CA ALA A 10 6.00 7.31 11.52
C ALA A 10 7.16 7.67 12.46
N LEU A 11 7.63 8.91 12.34
CA LEU A 11 8.62 9.56 13.21
C LEU A 11 7.94 10.75 13.91
N GLU A 12 8.56 11.33 14.94
CA GLU A 12 8.00 12.46 15.68
C GLU A 12 7.76 13.68 14.77
N ASP A 13 8.69 13.94 13.84
CA ASP A 13 8.67 15.06 12.90
C ASP A 13 7.79 14.82 11.65
N THR A 14 7.32 13.58 11.43
CA THR A 14 6.47 13.24 10.29
C THR A 14 4.99 13.10 10.63
N VAL A 15 4.62 13.26 11.91
CA VAL A 15 3.22 13.17 12.35
C VAL A 15 2.35 14.20 11.64
N GLY A 16 1.20 13.75 11.11
CA GLY A 16 0.23 14.60 10.41
C GLY A 16 0.47 14.73 8.90
N ARG A 17 1.66 14.34 8.41
CA ARG A 17 1.94 14.33 6.97
C ARG A 17 1.30 13.11 6.28
N PRO A 18 0.85 13.23 5.02
CA PRO A 18 0.30 12.10 4.27
C PRO A 18 1.31 10.96 4.13
N LYS A 19 0.89 9.74 4.50
CA LYS A 19 1.75 8.54 4.51
C LYS A 19 2.36 8.24 3.13
N VAL A 20 1.57 8.37 2.07
CA VAL A 20 1.99 8.07 0.70
C VAL A 20 3.12 9.01 0.23
N GLU A 21 3.06 10.29 0.60
CA GLU A 21 4.11 11.26 0.26
C GLU A 21 5.40 11.00 1.05
N LEU A 22 5.30 10.68 2.34
CA LEU A 22 6.47 10.32 3.16
C LEU A 22 7.20 9.09 2.60
N LEU A 23 6.44 8.08 2.18
CA LEU A 23 7.01 6.88 1.57
C LEU A 23 7.62 7.18 0.21
N ARG A 24 6.97 8.00 -0.63
CA ARG A 24 7.53 8.45 -1.91
C ARG A 24 8.85 9.19 -1.73
N GLU A 25 8.89 10.18 -0.83
CA GLU A 25 10.12 10.92 -0.51
C GLU A 25 11.23 9.97 -0.05
N ARG A 26 10.90 8.99 0.78
CA ARG A 26 11.87 7.99 1.24
C ARG A 26 12.39 7.11 0.09
N VAL A 27 11.51 6.62 -0.79
CA VAL A 27 11.94 5.81 -1.94
C VAL A 27 12.87 6.61 -2.86
N LEU A 28 12.56 7.88 -3.13
CA LEU A 28 13.40 8.74 -3.95
C LEU A 28 14.76 9.08 -3.28
N LYS A 29 14.80 9.14 -1.95
CA LYS A 29 16.08 9.24 -1.20
C LYS A 29 16.93 7.97 -1.32
N ILE A 30 16.30 6.80 -1.45
CA ILE A 30 16.99 5.51 -1.64
C ILE A 30 17.48 5.37 -3.09
N ASN A 31 16.60 5.65 -4.05
CA ASN A 31 16.89 5.60 -5.48
C ASN A 31 16.22 6.79 -6.21
N PRO A 32 16.97 7.85 -6.54
CA PRO A 32 16.44 9.01 -7.23
C PRO A 32 15.91 8.74 -8.65
N ALA A 33 16.35 7.65 -9.29
CA ALA A 33 15.90 7.26 -10.61
C ALA A 33 14.60 6.44 -10.59
N CYS A 34 14.11 6.06 -9.40
CA CYS A 34 12.87 5.31 -9.26
C CYS A 34 11.66 6.17 -9.66
N ARG A 35 10.79 5.64 -10.53
CA ARG A 35 9.49 6.25 -10.82
C ARG A 35 8.50 5.85 -9.74
N VAL A 36 8.09 6.81 -8.92
CA VAL A 36 7.16 6.59 -7.81
C VAL A 36 5.93 7.47 -7.99
N GLU A 37 4.75 6.85 -7.94
CA GLU A 37 3.46 7.52 -7.99
C GLU A 37 2.77 7.36 -6.63
N ALA A 38 2.49 8.47 -5.96
CA ALA A 38 1.80 8.49 -4.67
C ALA A 38 0.32 8.84 -4.90
N LEU A 39 -0.56 7.87 -4.65
CA LEU A 39 -2.01 8.05 -4.77
C LEU A 39 -2.60 8.23 -3.37
N ARG A 40 -3.05 9.45 -3.04
CA ARG A 40 -3.65 9.78 -1.75
C ARG A 40 -5.14 9.40 -1.73
N GLU A 41 -5.41 8.13 -2.00
CA GLU A 41 -6.76 7.60 -2.12
C GLU A 41 -6.91 6.29 -1.36
N CYS A 42 -8.09 6.08 -0.79
CA CYS A 42 -8.46 4.80 -0.22
C CYS A 42 -8.96 3.88 -1.35
N TYR A 43 -8.48 2.64 -1.38
CA TYR A 43 -9.00 1.67 -2.31
C TYR A 43 -10.44 1.29 -1.95
N THR A 44 -11.34 1.42 -2.91
CA THR A 44 -12.72 0.93 -2.83
C THR A 44 -13.12 0.27 -4.15
N ALA A 45 -14.19 -0.53 -4.11
CA ALA A 45 -14.73 -1.23 -5.26
C ALA A 45 -15.10 -0.28 -6.41
N GLU A 46 -15.52 0.95 -6.11
CA GLU A 46 -15.91 1.98 -7.07
C GLU A 46 -14.69 2.61 -7.76
N LYS A 47 -13.55 2.67 -7.05
CA LYS A 47 -12.30 3.29 -7.53
C LYS A 47 -11.33 2.31 -8.18
N ARG A 48 -11.67 1.02 -8.25
CA ARG A 48 -10.76 -0.02 -8.76
C ARG A 48 -10.22 0.28 -10.15
N GLU A 49 -11.08 0.84 -11.02
CA GLU A 49 -10.76 1.13 -12.42
C GLU A 49 -9.73 2.26 -12.53
N GLU A 50 -9.76 3.20 -11.59
CA GLU A 50 -8.84 4.34 -11.52
C GLU A 50 -7.50 3.94 -10.91
N LEU A 51 -7.52 3.06 -9.89
CA LEU A 51 -6.34 2.72 -9.09
C LEU A 51 -5.54 1.52 -9.61
N ILE A 52 -6.20 0.56 -10.26
CA ILE A 52 -5.55 -0.64 -10.81
C ILE A 52 -5.38 -0.44 -12.31
N ARG A 53 -4.13 -0.23 -12.73
CA ARG A 53 -3.79 -0.10 -14.15
C ARG A 53 -3.39 -1.44 -14.75
N PRO A 54 -3.65 -1.67 -16.05
CA PRO A 54 -3.32 -2.92 -16.72
C PRO A 54 -1.82 -3.15 -16.91
N ASP A 55 -0.98 -2.11 -16.74
CA ASP A 55 0.48 -2.18 -16.88
C ASP A 55 1.20 -2.63 -15.59
N TYR A 56 0.45 -2.94 -14.52
CA TYR A 56 1.03 -3.48 -13.30
C TYR A 56 1.58 -4.88 -13.52
N SER A 57 2.88 -5.04 -13.29
CA SER A 57 3.53 -6.35 -13.32
C SER A 57 3.19 -7.20 -12.10
N TYR A 58 2.81 -6.57 -10.99
CA TYR A 58 2.51 -7.25 -9.73
C TYR A 58 1.71 -6.33 -8.78
N ILE A 59 0.90 -6.92 -7.91
CA ILE A 59 0.21 -6.24 -6.81
C ILE A 59 0.67 -6.82 -5.46
N VAL A 60 1.01 -5.93 -4.52
CA VAL A 60 1.28 -6.30 -3.13
C VAL A 60 0.19 -5.69 -2.26
N ASP A 61 -0.70 -6.53 -1.76
CA ASP A 61 -1.80 -6.11 -0.91
C ASP A 61 -1.38 -6.08 0.57
N ALA A 62 -1.46 -4.90 1.16
CA ALA A 62 -1.25 -4.63 2.59
C ALA A 62 -2.46 -3.90 3.23
N ILE A 63 -3.65 -4.07 2.65
CA ILE A 63 -4.90 -3.49 3.14
C ILE A 63 -5.40 -4.28 4.36
N ASP A 64 -5.90 -3.59 5.38
CA ASP A 64 -6.47 -4.18 6.59
C ASP A 64 -8.00 -4.40 6.50
N MET A 65 -8.70 -3.62 5.68
CA MET A 65 -10.13 -3.78 5.43
C MET A 65 -10.45 -4.99 4.54
N ILE A 66 -11.17 -5.97 5.10
CA ILE A 66 -11.50 -7.25 4.45
C ILE A 66 -12.23 -7.04 3.12
N ALA A 67 -13.25 -6.17 3.07
CA ALA A 67 -14.04 -5.95 1.86
C ALA A 67 -13.19 -5.42 0.69
N ALA A 68 -12.31 -4.44 0.95
CA ALA A 68 -11.38 -3.93 -0.05
C ALA A 68 -10.36 -4.98 -0.50
N LYS A 69 -9.84 -5.78 0.44
CA LYS A 69 -8.89 -6.86 0.13
C LYS A 69 -9.51 -7.91 -0.79
N VAL A 70 -10.71 -8.39 -0.48
CA VAL A 70 -11.41 -9.38 -1.31
C VAL A 70 -11.65 -8.83 -2.72
N ASP A 71 -12.09 -7.58 -2.82
CA ASP A 71 -12.33 -6.91 -4.10
C ASP A 71 -11.04 -6.74 -4.92
N LEU A 72 -9.94 -6.34 -4.29
CA LEU A 72 -8.63 -6.18 -4.91
C LEU A 72 -8.12 -7.52 -5.47
N ILE A 73 -8.19 -8.59 -4.67
CA ILE A 73 -7.76 -9.93 -5.10
C ILE A 73 -8.61 -10.41 -6.27
N HIS A 74 -9.94 -10.27 -6.18
CA HIS A 74 -10.83 -10.65 -7.27
C HIS A 74 -10.50 -9.88 -8.56
N THR A 75 -10.30 -8.57 -8.46
CA THR A 75 -9.98 -7.71 -9.61
C THR A 75 -8.62 -8.07 -10.22
N ALA A 76 -7.60 -8.32 -9.40
CA ALA A 76 -6.28 -8.74 -9.87
C ALA A 76 -6.34 -10.07 -10.64
N LEU A 77 -7.08 -11.06 -10.11
CA LEU A 77 -7.28 -12.35 -10.76
C LEU A 77 -8.03 -12.24 -12.09
N GLN A 78 -9.10 -11.44 -12.15
CA GLN A 78 -9.86 -11.19 -13.38
C GLN A 78 -9.00 -10.52 -14.46
N ARG A 79 -8.04 -9.69 -14.07
CA ARG A 79 -7.13 -8.97 -14.98
C ARG A 79 -5.83 -9.72 -15.25
N HIS A 80 -5.67 -10.93 -14.72
CA HIS A 80 -4.44 -11.71 -14.81
C HIS A 80 -3.18 -10.98 -14.30
N ILE A 81 -3.33 -10.09 -13.31
CA ILE A 81 -2.22 -9.43 -12.65
C ILE A 81 -1.79 -10.29 -11.45
N PRO A 82 -0.54 -10.76 -11.38
CA PRO A 82 -0.06 -11.50 -10.23
C PRO A 82 -0.18 -10.69 -8.93
N ILE A 83 -0.62 -11.33 -7.85
CA ILE A 83 -0.87 -10.68 -6.56
C ILE A 83 -0.37 -11.53 -5.39
N ILE A 84 0.19 -10.85 -4.39
CA ILE A 84 0.40 -11.40 -3.05
C ILE A 84 -0.37 -10.55 -2.04
N ALA A 85 -0.97 -11.19 -1.05
CA ALA A 85 -1.74 -10.51 0.00
C ALA A 85 -1.16 -10.81 1.37
N SER A 86 -1.00 -9.77 2.20
CA SER A 86 -0.64 -9.94 3.60
C SER A 86 -1.86 -10.27 4.44
N MET A 87 -1.65 -11.10 5.47
CA MET A 87 -2.62 -11.38 6.52
C MET A 87 -2.35 -10.52 7.76
N GLY A 88 -3.14 -10.69 8.82
CA GLY A 88 -2.97 -9.96 10.06
C GLY A 88 -1.63 -10.27 10.75
N ALA A 89 -0.77 -9.26 10.89
CA ALA A 89 0.51 -9.34 11.62
C ALA A 89 0.40 -8.88 13.09
N GLY A 90 -0.79 -8.45 13.55
CA GLY A 90 -1.01 -8.01 14.92
C GLY A 90 -0.81 -9.13 15.95
N ASN A 91 -0.19 -8.82 17.08
CA ASN A 91 0.06 -9.73 18.21
C ASN A 91 0.84 -11.01 17.84
N LYS A 92 1.67 -10.93 16.79
CA LYS A 92 2.65 -11.98 16.45
C LYS A 92 4.02 -11.54 16.99
N LEU A 93 4.68 -12.43 17.73
CA LEU A 93 5.99 -12.17 18.37
C LEU A 93 7.13 -12.94 17.72
N ASP A 94 6.81 -13.91 16.86
CA ASP A 94 7.77 -14.75 16.14
C ASP A 94 7.69 -14.40 14.63
N PRO A 95 8.76 -13.81 14.05
CA PRO A 95 8.81 -13.34 12.65
C PRO A 95 8.78 -14.43 11.58
#